data_AF-A0A6M3LEI1-F1
#
_entry.id   AF-A0A6M3LEI1-F1
#
_cell.length_a   1.000
_cell.length_b   1.000
_cell.length_c   1.000
_cell.angle_alpha   90.00
_cell.angle_beta   90.00
_cell.angle_gamma   90.00
#
_symmetry.space_group_name_H-M   'P 1'
#
loop_
_entity.id
_entity.type
_entity.pdbx_description
1 polymer ?
#
loop_
_entity_poly.entity_id
_entity_poly.type
_entity_poly.pdbx_seq_one_letter_code
_entity_poly.pdbx_strand_id
1 'polypeptide(L)'
;RITERDRQPTRPGTDTKTEGKEPIETGNRDPYRHVTETKTTGWQPQCSCGKEAVPCIVLDPFAGAGTTCLVAQRLGRAWIGIELKPEYAEMAEKRIRADRPLFAGNE
;
A
#
# COMPACT_ATOMS: atom_id res chain seq x y z
N ARG A 1 4.60 12.14 -1.22
CA ARG A 1 5.29 10.96 -0.63
C ARG A 1 6.49 10.67 -1.50
N ILE A 2 7.69 10.66 -0.94
CA ILE A 2 8.90 10.20 -1.62
C ILE A 2 9.04 8.70 -1.32
N THR A 3 9.26 7.91 -2.36
CA THR A 3 9.38 6.46 -2.23
C THR A 3 10.59 5.97 -3.00
N GLU A 4 11.38 5.13 -2.35
CA GLU A 4 12.36 4.28 -3.01
C GLU A 4 11.67 2.97 -3.38
N ARG A 5 11.94 2.49 -4.59
CA ARG A 5 11.39 1.23 -5.11
C ARG A 5 12.54 0.33 -5.46
N ASP A 6 12.56 -0.85 -4.87
CA ASP A 6 13.49 -1.91 -5.22
C ASP A 6 12.72 -3.03 -5.92
N ARG A 7 13.10 -3.34 -7.17
CA ARG A 7 12.40 -4.31 -8.02
C ARG A 7 13.27 -5.55 -8.15
N GLN A 8 12.91 -6.59 -7.41
CA GLN A 8 13.69 -7.82 -7.35
C GLN A 8 13.00 -8.95 -8.15
N PRO A 9 13.73 -9.67 -9.01
CA PRO A 9 13.20 -10.84 -9.70
C PRO A 9 12.97 -11.96 -8.67
N THR A 10 11.75 -12.50 -8.63
CA THR A 10 11.35 -13.59 -7.71
C THR A 10 11.53 -14.99 -8.31
N ARG A 11 11.88 -15.08 -9.60
CA ARG A 11 12.15 -16.33 -10.29
C ARG A 11 13.57 -16.30 -10.86
N PRO A 12 14.46 -17.24 -10.51
CA PRO A 12 15.71 -17.45 -11.23
C PRO A 12 15.42 -18.10 -12.59
N GLY A 13 16.01 -17.56 -13.67
CA GLY A 13 15.96 -18.14 -15.01
C GLY A 13 15.02 -17.43 -16.00
N THR A 14 15.42 -17.41 -17.29
CA THR A 14 14.64 -16.91 -18.42
C THR A 14 13.73 -17.96 -19.05
N ASP A 15 13.75 -19.19 -18.53
CA ASP A 15 13.11 -20.34 -19.18
C ASP A 15 11.58 -20.19 -19.18
N THR A 16 11.04 -19.87 -20.36
CA THR A 16 9.63 -19.98 -20.67
C THR A 16 9.28 -21.46 -20.84
N LYS A 17 8.07 -21.88 -20.46
CA LYS A 17 7.59 -23.28 -20.55
C LYS A 17 7.33 -23.70 -22.01
N THR A 18 8.28 -23.46 -22.91
CA THR A 18 8.15 -23.69 -24.34
C THR A 18 9.42 -24.39 -24.81
N GLU A 19 9.44 -25.71 -24.65
CA GLU A 19 10.35 -26.55 -25.42
C GLU A 19 9.78 -26.66 -26.84
N GLY A 20 10.49 -26.10 -27.83
CA GLY A 20 10.49 -26.69 -29.18
C GLY A 20 9.58 -26.13 -30.28
N LYS A 21 9.21 -24.84 -30.33
CA LYS A 21 8.68 -24.23 -31.57
C LYS A 21 9.14 -22.78 -31.74
N GLU A 22 9.94 -22.50 -32.76
CA GLU A 22 10.22 -21.14 -33.27
C GLU A 22 9.23 -20.78 -34.39
N PRO A 23 8.75 -19.53 -34.51
CA PRO A 23 8.81 -18.44 -33.53
C PRO A 23 7.47 -18.30 -32.79
N ILE A 24 7.52 -17.97 -31.49
CA ILE A 24 6.32 -17.74 -30.66
C ILE A 24 6.17 -16.24 -30.40
N GLU A 25 5.23 -15.59 -31.09
CA GLU A 25 4.90 -14.15 -30.95
C GLU A 25 4.23 -13.79 -29.61
N THR A 26 3.95 -14.76 -28.72
CA THR A 26 3.14 -14.54 -27.52
C THR A 26 3.77 -15.13 -26.26
N GLY A 27 5.04 -14.79 -26.02
CA GLY A 27 5.68 -14.93 -24.70
C GLY A 27 5.29 -13.80 -23.75
N ASN A 28 5.23 -14.08 -22.45
CA ASN A 28 5.03 -13.05 -21.43
C ASN A 28 6.16 -12.01 -21.52
N ARG A 29 5.84 -10.71 -21.70
CA ARG A 29 6.81 -9.63 -21.99
C ARG A 29 7.88 -9.46 -20.89
N ASP A 30 7.66 -10.02 -19.70
CA ASP A 30 8.61 -10.05 -18.58
C ASP A 30 8.85 -11.52 -18.16
N PRO A 31 9.99 -12.15 -18.54
CA PRO A 31 10.29 -13.55 -18.23
C PRO A 31 10.56 -13.76 -16.73
N TYR A 32 10.93 -12.69 -16.03
CA TYR A 32 11.14 -12.70 -14.59
C TYR A 32 9.87 -12.19 -13.90
N ARG A 33 9.28 -13.00 -13.02
CA ARG A 33 8.22 -12.50 -12.14
C ARG A 33 8.88 -11.56 -11.13
N HIS A 34 8.50 -10.29 -11.08
CA HIS A 34 9.12 -9.33 -10.15
C HIS A 34 8.23 -9.05 -8.95
N VAL A 35 8.84 -8.83 -7.78
CA VAL A 35 8.22 -8.18 -6.63
C VAL A 35 8.87 -6.81 -6.47
N THR A 36 8.07 -5.81 -6.14
CA THR A 36 8.56 -4.46 -5.87
C THR A 36 8.39 -4.17 -4.39
N GLU A 37 9.50 -4.02 -3.67
CA GLU A 37 9.48 -3.47 -2.33
C GLU A 37 9.50 -1.94 -2.43
N THR A 38 8.62 -1.28 -1.68
CA THR A 38 8.51 0.19 -1.71
C THR A 38 8.69 0.73 -0.31
N LYS A 39 9.77 1.49 -0.10
CA LYS A 39 10.07 2.15 1.18
C LYS A 39 9.75 3.63 1.09
N THR A 40 9.02 4.16 2.07
CA THR A 40 8.81 5.61 2.19
C THR A 40 10.05 6.24 2.80
N THR A 41 10.65 7.23 2.14
CA THR A 41 11.84 7.93 2.64
C THR A 41 11.58 9.36 3.07
N GLY A 42 10.42 9.92 2.73
CA GLY A 42 10.02 11.24 3.21
C GLY A 42 8.77 11.81 2.55
N TRP A 43 8.54 13.10 2.78
CA TRP A 43 7.41 13.86 2.25
C TRP A 43 7.91 15.11 1.53
N GLN A 44 7.24 15.46 0.44
CA GLN A 44 7.46 16.73 -0.25
C GLN A 44 6.28 17.65 0.08
N PRO A 45 6.54 18.94 0.31
CA PRO A 45 5.50 19.91 0.54
C PRO A 45 4.64 20.07 -0.73
N GLN A 46 3.32 20.18 -0.55
CA GLN A 46 2.39 20.51 -1.64
C GLN A 46 2.00 22.00 -1.63
N CYS A 47 2.31 22.73 -0.57
CA CYS A 47 2.16 24.18 -0.46
C CYS A 47 3.51 24.89 -0.60
N SER A 48 3.51 26.17 -0.96
CA SER A 48 4.67 27.07 -0.89
C SER A 48 4.85 27.71 0.50
N CYS A 49 4.11 27.25 1.51
CA CYS A 49 3.95 27.90 2.81
C CYS A 49 5.15 27.77 3.78
N GLY A 50 6.26 27.18 3.33
CA GLY A 50 7.53 27.11 4.08
C GLY A 50 7.51 26.22 5.33
N LYS A 51 6.43 25.48 5.57
CA LYS A 51 6.33 24.52 6.69
C LYS A 51 6.93 23.18 6.32
N GLU A 52 7.38 22.44 7.34
CA GLU A 52 7.84 21.06 7.18
C GLU A 52 6.73 20.18 6.59
N ALA A 53 7.11 19.31 5.66
CA ALA A 53 6.17 18.43 4.98
C ALA A 53 5.81 17.24 5.89
N VAL A 54 4.55 17.19 6.31
CA VAL A 54 3.99 16.07 7.07
C VAL A 54 3.21 15.10 6.17
N PRO A 55 3.03 13.83 6.56
CA PRO A 55 2.13 12.92 5.87
C PRO A 55 0.72 13.52 5.74
N CYS A 56 0.11 13.37 4.56
CA CYS A 56 -1.29 13.75 4.34
C CYS A 56 -2.23 12.87 5.20
N ILE A 57 -3.31 13.48 5.69
CA ILE A 57 -4.44 12.76 6.30
C ILE A 57 -5.25 12.07 5.19
N VAL A 58 -5.60 10.80 5.39
CA VAL A 58 -6.48 10.06 4.47
C VAL A 58 -7.93 10.23 4.91
N LEU A 59 -8.80 10.69 4.02
CA LEU A 59 -10.25 10.78 4.25
C LEU A 59 -10.97 9.69 3.45
N ASP A 60 -11.80 8.90 4.12
CA ASP A 60 -12.73 7.98 3.49
C ASP A 60 -14.18 8.29 3.96
N PRO A 61 -15.00 8.94 3.13
CA PRO A 61 -16.37 9.30 3.51
C PRO A 61 -17.36 8.11 3.48
N PHE A 62 -16.93 6.95 2.98
CA PHE A 62 -17.74 5.73 2.91
C PHE A 62 -16.90 4.53 3.39
N ALA A 63 -16.48 4.61 4.66
CA ALA A 63 -15.46 3.73 5.21
C ALA A 63 -15.84 2.24 5.20
N GLY A 64 -17.13 1.89 5.23
CA GLY A 64 -17.61 0.51 5.17
C GLY A 64 -16.95 -0.37 6.23
N ALA A 65 -16.22 -1.40 5.80
CA ALA A 65 -15.47 -2.30 6.68
C ALA A 65 -14.15 -1.71 7.24
N GLY A 66 -13.81 -0.45 6.93
CA GLY A 66 -12.65 0.25 7.46
C GLY A 66 -11.32 -0.07 6.77
N THR A 67 -11.32 -0.69 5.58
CA THR A 67 -10.09 -1.12 4.88
C THR A 67 -9.13 0.02 4.59
N THR A 68 -9.65 1.17 4.13
CA THR A 68 -8.83 2.36 3.84
C THR A 68 -8.14 2.88 5.10
N CYS A 69 -8.89 2.97 6.20
CA CYS A 69 -8.41 3.43 7.50
C CYS A 69 -7.34 2.48 8.07
N LEU A 70 -7.59 1.17 7.96
CA LEU A 70 -6.66 0.12 8.36
C LEU A 70 -5.32 0.22 7.60
N VAL A 71 -5.38 0.34 6.28
CA VAL A 71 -4.16 0.45 5.44
C VAL A 71 -3.44 1.78 5.73
N ALA A 72 -4.18 2.87 5.94
CA ALA A 72 -3.59 4.16 6.33
C ALA A 72 -2.82 4.04 7.66
N GLN A 73 -3.41 3.38 8.67
CA GLN A 73 -2.76 3.09 9.95
C GLN A 73 -1.48 2.27 9.77
N ARG A 74 -1.53 1.18 9.01
CA ARG A 74 -0.35 0.33 8.72
C ARG A 74 0.76 1.09 7.98
N LEU A 75 0.40 2.08 7.18
CA LEU A 75 1.34 2.95 6.48
C LEU A 75 1.82 4.14 7.32
N GLY A 76 1.45 4.20 8.61
CA GLY A 76 1.84 5.28 9.53
C GLY A 76 1.21 6.62 9.18
N ARG A 77 0.00 6.63 8.63
CA ARG A 77 -0.74 7.85 8.27
C ARG A 77 -1.92 8.08 9.21
N ALA A 78 -2.17 9.35 9.51
CA ALA A 78 -3.44 9.78 10.08
C ALA A 78 -4.58 9.57 9.07
N TRP A 79 -5.77 9.29 9.58
CA TRP A 79 -6.94 9.02 8.76
C TRP A 79 -8.24 9.44 9.46
N ILE A 80 -9.28 9.69 8.65
CA ILE A 80 -10.65 9.95 9.08
C ILE A 80 -11.55 9.05 8.24
N GLY A 81 -12.31 8.17 8.90
CA GLY A 81 -13.31 7.31 8.26
C GLY A 81 -14.70 7.71 8.71
N ILE A 82 -15.62 7.86 7.77
CA ILE A 82 -17.04 8.14 8.04
C ILE A 82 -17.85 6.97 7.51
N GLU A 83 -18.72 6.41 8.34
CA GLU A 83 -19.64 5.35 7.96
C GLU A 83 -21.02 5.66 8.56
N LEU A 84 -22.06 5.54 7.73
CA LEU A 84 -23.43 5.87 8.11
C LEU A 84 -24.08 4.73 8.89
N LYS A 85 -23.80 3.47 8.50
CA LYS A 85 -24.42 2.30 9.12
C LYS A 85 -23.67 1.91 10.39
N PRO A 86 -24.31 1.96 11.58
CA PRO A 86 -23.64 1.67 12.85
C PRO A 86 -22.97 0.29 12.88
N GLU A 87 -23.57 -0.73 12.25
CA GLU A 87 -23.05 -2.09 12.24
C GLU A 87 -21.72 -2.18 11.48
N TYR A 88 -21.58 -1.42 10.40
CA TYR A 88 -20.33 -1.33 9.64
C TYR A 88 -19.29 -0.49 10.39
N ALA A 89 -19.70 0.59 11.04
CA ALA A 89 -18.81 1.41 11.87
C ALA A 89 -18.20 0.59 13.02
N GLU A 90 -19.00 -0.20 13.74
CA GLU A 90 -18.51 -1.09 14.80
C GLU A 90 -17.58 -2.19 14.25
N MET A 91 -17.92 -2.77 13.11
CA MET A 91 -17.07 -3.77 12.44
C MET A 91 -15.71 -3.18 12.08
N ALA A 92 -15.71 -1.99 11.46
CA ALA A 92 -14.49 -1.27 11.09
C ALA A 92 -13.65 -0.97 12.32
N GLU A 93 -14.25 -0.45 13.40
CA GLU A 93 -13.55 -0.14 14.63
C GLU A 93 -12.89 -1.38 15.27
N LYS A 94 -13.63 -2.48 15.40
CA LYS A 94 -13.10 -3.76 15.92
C LYS A 94 -11.90 -4.22 15.11
N ARG A 95 -12.02 -4.17 13.77
CA ARG A 95 -10.96 -4.59 12.84
C ARG A 95 -9.71 -3.73 12.98
N ILE A 96 -9.87 -2.40 13.05
CA ILE A 96 -8.74 -1.46 13.16
C ILE A 96 -8.04 -1.57 14.51
N ARG A 97 -8.80 -1.76 15.60
CA ARG A 97 -8.23 -1.97 16.95
C ARG A 97 -7.49 -3.29 17.05
N ALA A 98 -8.02 -4.36 16.48
CA ALA A 98 -7.39 -5.68 16.49
C ALA A 98 -6.09 -5.74 15.68
N ASP A 99 -5.95 -4.89 14.66
CA ASP A 99 -4.76 -4.82 13.82
C ASP A 99 -3.62 -3.98 14.39
N ARG A 100 -3.82 -3.29 15.53
CA ARG A 100 -2.79 -2.43 16.11
C ARG A 100 -1.49 -3.23 16.30
N PRO A 101 -0.41 -2.88 15.56
CA PRO A 101 0.89 -3.49 15.81
C PRO A 101 1.27 -3.32 17.28
N LEU A 102 1.95 -4.31 17.86
CA LEU A 102 2.39 -4.32 19.26
C LEU A 102 3.16 -3.04 19.69
N PHE A 103 3.69 -2.30 18.71
CA PHE A 103 4.47 -1.08 18.89
C PHE A 103 3.80 0.20 18.34
N ALA A 104 2.53 0.17 17.95
CA ALA A 104 1.83 1.31 17.32
C ALA A 104 1.22 2.31 18.31
N GLY A 105 1.83 2.49 19.48
CA GLY A 105 1.41 3.49 20.46
C GLY A 105 2.52 3.82 21.45
N ASN A 106 3.01 5.07 21.38
CA ASN A 106 3.20 6.00 22.50
C ASN A 106 4.07 7.18 22.05
N GLU A 107 3.44 8.21 21.46
CA GLU A 107 3.78 9.63 21.65
C GLU A 107 2.49 10.46 21.54
#